data_AF-A0A8D8FS30-F1
#
_entry.id   AF-A0A8D8FS30-F1
#
_cell.length_a   1.000
_cell.length_b   1.000
_cell.length_c   1.000
_cell.angle_alpha   90.00
_cell.angle_beta   90.00
_cell.angle_gamma   90.00
#
_symmetry.space_group_name_H-M   'P 1'
#
loop_
_entity.id
_entity.type
_entity.pdbx_description
1 polymer ?
#
loop_
_entity_poly.entity_id
_entity_poly.type
_entity_poly.pdbx_seq_one_letter_code
_entity_poly.pdbx_strand_id
1 'polypeptide(L)'
;MDFTGAPVLFIPGNGGSYKQARSLASVALRKGIDNGWRNHLDFFTVDFNEEYSGLYGGILNNQVEYVTICVRRILKLYERRVTVPVSIVLIGHSLGGKIAQAVASTYNLSSVINTIIAISAPIDNPVLSLDHYYKNFYLAIQEQWTANRTLRIESTHQKSQKSLDQILFLTIGGGIRDTLVEESLSSSVFGDLHAMTSNWAIRRESSARSRATSGRTNCPRLSLFRCTSPFPTSFSTRLAAVYRRLDRLFKQPTRVAGAHDMEDGSDEHLQMFNIDDSANETMSECVGGIYPTDTSRE
;
A
#
# COMPACT_ATOMS: atom_id res chain seq x y z
N MET A 1 0.22 -7.40 -24.71
CA MET A 1 1.15 -6.78 -23.73
C MET A 1 1.51 -7.84 -22.73
N ASP A 2 2.80 -8.10 -22.54
CA ASP A 2 3.28 -9.04 -21.51
C ASP A 2 3.73 -8.24 -20.31
N PHE A 3 3.13 -8.48 -19.15
CA PHE A 3 3.47 -7.76 -17.92
C PHE A 3 4.75 -8.34 -17.31
N THR A 4 5.74 -7.45 -17.17
CA THR A 4 7.14 -7.56 -16.71
C THR A 4 7.44 -7.51 -15.20
N GLY A 5 6.76 -6.59 -14.53
CA GLY A 5 7.07 -6.15 -13.18
C GLY A 5 6.34 -6.95 -12.10
N ALA A 6 6.44 -6.47 -10.86
CA ALA A 6 5.59 -6.93 -9.77
C ALA A 6 4.29 -6.10 -9.73
N PRO A 7 3.09 -6.73 -9.68
CA PRO A 7 1.84 -6.00 -9.72
C PRO A 7 1.58 -5.25 -8.41
N VAL A 8 1.18 -3.99 -8.55
CA VAL A 8 0.76 -3.11 -7.46
C VAL A 8 -0.63 -2.56 -7.79
N LEU A 9 -1.60 -2.75 -6.90
CA LEU A 9 -2.94 -2.17 -7.04
C LEU A 9 -3.12 -1.02 -6.06
N PHE A 10 -3.36 0.18 -6.60
CA PHE A 10 -3.74 1.35 -5.82
C PHE A 10 -5.27 1.44 -5.69
N ILE A 11 -5.75 1.61 -4.46
CA ILE A 11 -7.16 1.70 -4.09
C ILE A 11 -7.39 3.10 -3.48
N PRO A 12 -8.15 3.98 -4.15
CA PRO A 12 -8.43 5.31 -3.63
C PRO A 12 -9.42 5.27 -2.45
N GLY A 13 -9.51 6.39 -1.74
CA GLY A 13 -10.45 6.59 -0.64
C GLY A 13 -11.69 7.38 -1.04
N ASN A 14 -12.41 7.89 -0.03
CA ASN A 14 -13.61 8.72 -0.21
C ASN A 14 -13.39 9.88 -1.20
N GLY A 15 -14.19 9.96 -2.28
CA GLY A 15 -14.07 11.01 -3.30
C GLY A 15 -12.68 11.06 -3.96
N GLY A 16 -11.89 9.99 -3.85
CA GLY A 16 -10.52 9.95 -4.30
C GLY A 16 -10.41 9.51 -5.76
N SER A 17 -9.62 10.24 -6.53
CA SER A 17 -9.31 9.87 -7.91
C SER A 17 -8.23 8.78 -7.96
N TYR A 18 -8.39 7.80 -8.84
CA TYR A 18 -7.38 6.79 -9.19
C TYR A 18 -6.03 7.42 -9.60
N LYS A 19 -6.07 8.66 -10.13
CA LYS A 19 -4.91 9.47 -10.54
C LYS A 19 -3.96 9.82 -9.38
N GLN A 20 -4.38 9.66 -8.13
CA GLN A 20 -3.52 9.82 -6.94
C GLN A 20 -2.31 8.87 -6.98
N ALA A 21 -2.42 7.73 -7.67
CA ALA A 21 -1.32 6.78 -7.83
C ALA A 21 -0.11 7.35 -8.59
N ARG A 22 -0.27 8.40 -9.42
CA ARG A 22 0.80 8.91 -10.30
C ARG A 22 2.04 9.37 -9.54
N SER A 23 1.86 10.16 -8.48
CA SER A 23 2.98 10.67 -7.69
C SER A 23 3.70 9.54 -6.95
N LEU A 24 2.94 8.58 -6.42
CA LEU A 24 3.48 7.40 -5.76
C LEU A 24 4.30 6.54 -6.73
N ALA A 25 3.76 6.29 -7.92
CA ALA A 25 4.40 5.46 -8.93
C ALA A 25 5.66 6.11 -9.49
N SER A 26 5.64 7.43 -9.72
CA SER A 26 6.82 8.21 -10.12
C SER A 26 7.95 8.15 -9.08
N VAL A 27 7.62 8.33 -7.80
CA VAL A 27 8.62 8.20 -6.71
C VAL A 27 9.13 6.77 -6.61
N ALA A 28 8.27 5.77 -6.73
CA ALA A 28 8.66 4.36 -6.67
C ALA A 28 9.63 4.00 -7.82
N LEU A 29 9.35 4.47 -9.04
CA LEU A 29 10.23 4.31 -10.19
C LEU A 29 11.59 4.94 -9.94
N ARG A 30 11.61 6.21 -9.51
CA ARG A 30 12.87 6.92 -9.24
C ARG A 30 13.68 6.23 -8.15
N LYS A 31 13.02 5.79 -7.07
CA LYS A 31 13.66 5.03 -6.01
C LYS A 31 14.16 3.66 -6.49
N GLY A 32 13.45 3.02 -7.41
CA GLY A 32 13.91 1.77 -8.02
C GLY A 32 15.22 1.97 -8.78
N ILE A 33 15.29 3.01 -9.62
CA ILE A 33 16.49 3.36 -10.38
C ILE A 33 17.65 3.73 -9.44
N ASP A 34 17.42 4.64 -8.49
CA ASP A 34 18.43 5.10 -7.53
C ASP A 34 19.02 3.94 -6.70
N ASN A 35 18.23 2.90 -6.43
CA ASN A 35 18.65 1.71 -5.66
C ASN A 35 19.08 0.52 -6.54
N GLY A 36 19.13 0.68 -7.87
CA GLY A 36 19.52 -0.38 -8.80
C GLY A 36 18.60 -1.61 -8.76
N TRP A 37 17.29 -1.41 -8.61
CA TRP A 37 16.31 -2.50 -8.66
C TRP A 37 16.31 -3.14 -10.05
N ARG A 38 16.33 -4.47 -10.08
CA ARG A 38 16.34 -5.23 -11.33
C ARG A 38 14.94 -5.44 -11.90
N ASN A 39 13.92 -5.30 -11.07
CA ASN A 39 12.52 -5.53 -11.42
C ASN A 39 11.76 -4.21 -11.24
N HIS A 40 10.94 -3.85 -12.22
CA HIS A 40 10.03 -2.72 -12.14
C HIS A 40 8.71 -3.12 -11.45
N LEU A 41 7.91 -2.11 -11.11
CA LEU A 41 6.57 -2.27 -10.56
C LEU A 41 5.55 -1.92 -11.64
N ASP A 42 4.53 -2.76 -11.79
CA ASP A 42 3.41 -2.52 -12.67
C ASP A 42 2.26 -1.93 -11.85
N PHE A 43 1.97 -0.63 -12.02
CA PHE A 43 0.92 0.05 -11.26
C PHE A 43 -0.44 -0.08 -11.95
N PHE A 44 -1.39 -0.66 -11.22
CA PHE A 44 -2.80 -0.70 -11.54
C PHE A 44 -3.56 0.20 -10.58
N THR A 45 -4.64 0.78 -11.04
CA THR A 45 -5.50 1.64 -10.22
C THR A 45 -6.95 1.22 -10.32
N VAL A 46 -7.66 1.34 -9.21
CA VAL A 46 -9.12 1.18 -9.17
C VAL A 46 -9.76 2.55 -9.32
N ASP A 47 -10.74 2.66 -10.19
CA ASP A 47 -11.62 3.82 -10.28
C ASP A 47 -12.96 3.49 -9.62
N PHE A 48 -13.28 4.21 -8.54
CA PHE A 48 -14.59 4.14 -7.89
C PHE A 48 -15.53 5.26 -8.36
N ASN A 49 -15.24 5.89 -9.52
CA ASN A 49 -15.99 7.04 -10.03
C ASN A 49 -16.15 8.16 -8.97
N GLU A 50 -15.13 8.32 -8.13
CA GLU A 50 -15.07 9.30 -7.04
C GLU A 50 -16.29 9.24 -6.09
N GLU A 51 -16.86 8.06 -5.88
CA GLU A 51 -17.98 7.85 -4.95
C GLU A 51 -17.66 8.32 -3.51
N TYR A 52 -18.66 8.93 -2.87
CA TYR A 52 -18.56 9.48 -1.51
C TYR A 52 -18.71 8.40 -0.43
N SER A 53 -17.81 7.42 -0.43
CA SER A 53 -17.80 6.29 0.52
C SER A 53 -17.56 6.67 1.98
N GLY A 54 -17.16 7.91 2.26
CA GLY A 54 -17.02 8.45 3.62
C GLY A 54 -18.33 8.89 4.26
N LEU A 55 -19.41 9.05 3.50
CA LEU A 55 -20.71 9.51 4.00
C LEU A 55 -21.76 8.39 4.11
N TYR A 56 -21.61 7.33 3.31
CA TYR A 56 -22.57 6.22 3.27
C TYR A 56 -21.85 4.88 3.16
N GLY A 57 -22.06 4.01 4.15
CA GLY A 57 -21.41 2.71 4.27
C GLY A 57 -21.99 1.63 3.35
N GLY A 58 -23.17 1.85 2.77
CA GLY A 58 -23.87 0.83 1.97
C GLY A 58 -23.13 0.44 0.67
N ILE A 59 -22.17 1.25 0.21
CA ILE A 59 -21.36 0.94 -0.98
C ILE A 59 -20.05 0.21 -0.68
N LEU A 60 -19.63 0.14 0.59
CA LEU A 60 -18.30 -0.37 0.96
C LEU A 60 -18.11 -1.84 0.59
N ASN A 61 -19.15 -2.67 0.71
CA ASN A 61 -19.09 -4.08 0.30
C ASN A 61 -18.97 -4.22 -1.23
N ASN A 62 -19.67 -3.38 -2.00
CA ASN A 62 -19.57 -3.38 -3.46
C ASN A 62 -18.15 -2.97 -3.89
N GLN A 63 -17.54 -1.99 -3.21
CA GLN A 63 -16.15 -1.60 -3.46
C GLN A 63 -15.17 -2.74 -3.14
N VAL A 64 -15.39 -3.51 -2.07
CA VAL A 64 -14.60 -4.72 -1.77
C VAL A 64 -14.76 -5.78 -2.85
N GLU A 65 -15.96 -6.02 -3.34
CA GLU A 65 -16.23 -6.97 -4.41
C GLU A 65 -15.54 -6.55 -5.72
N TYR A 66 -15.67 -5.28 -6.10
CA TYR A 66 -15.03 -4.73 -7.29
C TYR A 66 -13.50 -4.87 -7.22
N VAL A 67 -12.89 -4.50 -6.10
CA VAL A 67 -11.44 -4.65 -5.90
C VAL A 67 -11.03 -6.13 -5.93
N THR A 68 -11.84 -7.03 -5.37
CA THR A 68 -11.59 -8.48 -5.43
C THR A 68 -11.53 -8.97 -6.88
N ILE A 69 -12.46 -8.52 -7.73
CA ILE A 69 -12.49 -8.83 -9.16
C ILE A 69 -11.23 -8.26 -9.84
N CYS A 70 -10.87 -7.01 -9.54
CA CYS A 70 -9.66 -6.36 -10.06
C CYS A 70 -8.40 -7.17 -9.72
N VAL A 71 -8.22 -7.59 -8.46
CA VAL A 71 -7.08 -8.41 -8.04
C VAL A 71 -6.99 -9.70 -8.86
N ARG A 72 -8.09 -10.43 -9.02
CA ARG A 72 -8.13 -11.65 -9.84
C ARG A 72 -7.80 -11.36 -11.29
N ARG A 73 -8.33 -10.28 -11.85
CA ARG A 73 -8.09 -9.88 -13.24
C ARG A 73 -6.61 -9.55 -13.46
N ILE A 74 -6.00 -8.79 -12.56
CA ILE A 74 -4.58 -8.47 -12.60
C ILE A 74 -3.77 -9.75 -12.58
N LEU A 75 -3.99 -10.66 -11.63
CA LEU A 75 -3.26 -11.92 -11.55
C LEU A 75 -3.37 -12.77 -12.83
N LYS A 76 -4.54 -12.77 -13.49
CA LYS A 76 -4.74 -13.42 -14.81
C LYS A 76 -3.85 -12.84 -15.91
N LEU A 77 -3.51 -11.55 -15.85
CA LEU A 77 -2.58 -10.93 -16.82
C LEU A 77 -1.17 -11.51 -16.71
N TYR A 78 -0.83 -12.12 -15.57
CA TYR A 78 0.49 -12.71 -15.32
C TYR A 78 0.51 -14.24 -15.44
N GLU A 79 -0.62 -14.91 -15.73
CA GLU A 79 -0.70 -16.38 -15.84
C GLU A 79 0.23 -16.97 -16.92
N ARG A 80 0.62 -16.17 -17.92
CA ARG A 80 1.58 -16.59 -18.96
C ARG A 80 3.02 -16.70 -18.45
N ARG A 81 3.30 -16.28 -17.21
CA ARG A 81 4.61 -16.46 -16.58
C ARG A 81 4.76 -17.90 -16.09
N VAL A 82 5.53 -18.67 -16.84
CA VAL A 82 5.77 -20.11 -16.60
C VAL A 82 6.55 -20.38 -15.30
N THR A 83 7.22 -19.38 -14.70
CA THR A 83 8.32 -19.64 -13.75
C THR A 83 8.09 -19.22 -12.30
N VAL A 84 7.07 -18.43 -11.96
CA VAL A 84 6.85 -17.98 -10.56
C VAL A 84 5.37 -17.71 -10.24
N PRO A 85 4.88 -18.12 -9.05
CA PRO A 85 3.56 -17.70 -8.58
C PRO A 85 3.55 -16.19 -8.36
N VAL A 86 2.58 -15.51 -8.98
CA VAL A 86 2.47 -14.06 -8.92
C VAL A 86 1.72 -13.66 -7.67
N SER A 87 2.32 -12.78 -6.88
CA SER A 87 1.69 -12.14 -5.72
C SER A 87 1.54 -10.64 -5.97
N ILE A 88 0.52 -10.02 -5.37
CA ILE A 88 0.18 -8.62 -5.56
C ILE A 88 0.42 -7.79 -4.29
N VAL A 89 0.81 -6.53 -4.48
CA VAL A 89 0.87 -5.51 -3.43
C VAL A 89 -0.37 -4.63 -3.52
N LEU A 90 -1.07 -4.43 -2.40
CA LEU A 90 -2.19 -3.50 -2.32
C LEU A 90 -1.73 -2.22 -1.62
N ILE A 91 -2.04 -1.06 -2.22
CA ILE A 91 -1.81 0.24 -1.60
C ILE A 91 -3.14 0.96 -1.49
N GLY A 92 -3.60 1.20 -0.28
CA GLY A 92 -4.88 1.84 -0.02
C GLY A 92 -4.70 3.20 0.62
N HIS A 93 -5.32 4.24 0.06
CA HIS A 93 -5.33 5.58 0.64
C HIS A 93 -6.67 5.85 1.35
N SER A 94 -6.64 6.41 2.56
CA SER A 94 -7.85 6.67 3.34
C SER A 94 -8.72 5.40 3.47
N LEU A 95 -10.00 5.45 3.10
CA LEU A 95 -10.86 4.26 3.12
C LEU A 95 -10.39 3.13 2.20
N GLY A 96 -9.62 3.43 1.16
CA GLY A 96 -8.99 2.42 0.31
C GLY A 96 -8.08 1.47 1.10
N GLY A 97 -7.47 1.94 2.20
CA GLY A 97 -6.69 1.09 3.11
C GLY A 97 -7.57 0.09 3.87
N LYS A 98 -8.76 0.53 4.30
CA LYS A 98 -9.75 -0.35 4.95
C LYS A 98 -10.34 -1.35 3.97
N ILE A 99 -10.61 -0.92 2.74
CA ILE A 99 -11.07 -1.80 1.64
C ILE A 99 -9.99 -2.85 1.32
N ALA A 100 -8.72 -2.46 1.21
CA ALA A 100 -7.60 -3.39 1.02
C ALA A 100 -7.52 -4.42 2.15
N GLN A 101 -7.72 -3.98 3.40
CA GLN A 101 -7.79 -4.87 4.57
C GLN A 101 -8.93 -5.89 4.43
N ALA A 102 -10.12 -5.46 4.01
CA ALA A 102 -11.28 -6.32 3.80
C ALA A 102 -11.04 -7.37 2.70
N VAL A 103 -10.51 -6.93 1.54
CA VAL A 103 -10.21 -7.79 0.38
C VAL A 103 -9.30 -8.95 0.77
N ALA A 104 -8.29 -8.73 1.62
CA ALA A 104 -7.39 -9.78 2.10
C ALA A 104 -8.07 -10.90 2.89
N SER A 105 -9.21 -10.62 3.55
CA SER A 105 -10.00 -11.64 4.24
C SER A 105 -11.05 -12.31 3.35
N THR A 106 -11.19 -11.88 2.10
CA THR A 106 -12.26 -12.35 1.23
C THR A 106 -11.75 -13.41 0.25
N TYR A 107 -12.56 -14.44 0.00
CA TYR A 107 -12.38 -15.43 -1.07
C TYR A 107 -10.97 -16.05 -1.22
N ASN A 108 -10.29 -16.36 -0.12
CA ASN A 108 -8.96 -16.96 -0.12
C ASN A 108 -7.88 -16.12 -0.86
N LEU A 109 -8.05 -14.80 -0.96
CA LEU A 109 -7.03 -13.93 -1.57
C LEU A 109 -5.80 -13.71 -0.68
N SER A 110 -5.84 -14.14 0.57
CA SER A 110 -4.72 -14.01 1.51
C SER A 110 -3.43 -14.67 1.06
N SER A 111 -3.50 -15.72 0.22
CA SER A 111 -2.34 -16.43 -0.32
C SER A 111 -1.66 -15.71 -1.48
N VAL A 112 -2.38 -14.83 -2.19
CA VAL A 112 -1.86 -14.09 -3.35
C VAL A 112 -1.49 -12.64 -3.01
N ILE A 113 -2.02 -12.10 -1.91
CA ILE A 113 -1.66 -10.78 -1.41
C ILE A 113 -0.40 -10.90 -0.57
N ASN A 114 0.70 -10.27 -1.01
CA ASN A 114 1.95 -10.32 -0.27
C ASN A 114 2.03 -9.21 0.79
N THR A 115 1.63 -8.00 0.41
CA THR A 115 1.81 -6.78 1.20
C THR A 115 0.59 -5.87 1.05
N ILE A 116 0.17 -5.26 2.16
CA ILE A 116 -0.79 -4.16 2.19
C ILE A 116 -0.09 -2.95 2.78
N ILE A 117 -0.15 -1.82 2.07
CA ILE A 117 0.32 -0.52 2.54
C ILE A 117 -0.89 0.40 2.65
N ALA A 118 -1.29 0.71 3.87
CA ALA A 118 -2.37 1.64 4.15
C ALA A 118 -1.81 3.03 4.45
N ILE A 119 -2.21 4.04 3.68
CA ILE A 119 -1.72 5.42 3.77
C ILE A 119 -2.88 6.31 4.24
N SER A 120 -2.67 7.04 5.34
CA SER A 120 -3.66 7.93 5.94
C SER A 120 -5.02 7.27 6.09
N ALA A 121 -5.03 6.00 6.51
CA ALA A 121 -6.21 5.15 6.46
C ALA A 121 -6.77 4.89 7.86
N PRO A 122 -8.06 5.15 8.12
CA PRO A 122 -8.70 4.80 9.38
C PRO A 122 -8.93 3.28 9.46
N ILE A 123 -7.94 2.53 9.93
CA ILE A 123 -7.95 1.06 9.84
C ILE A 123 -8.81 0.43 10.94
N ASP A 124 -8.57 0.76 12.20
CA ASP A 124 -9.25 0.09 13.31
C ASP A 124 -10.62 0.71 13.59
N ASN A 125 -10.74 2.04 13.49
CA ASN A 125 -11.97 2.78 13.72
C ASN A 125 -12.22 3.76 12.58
N PRO A 126 -13.47 3.95 12.14
CA PRO A 126 -13.80 4.93 11.10
C PRO A 126 -13.58 6.36 11.61
N VAL A 127 -13.27 7.29 10.71
CA VAL A 127 -13.25 8.74 11.02
C VAL A 127 -14.63 9.20 11.46
N LEU A 128 -15.66 8.75 10.75
CA LEU A 128 -17.05 9.08 11.00
C LEU A 128 -17.90 7.83 10.78
N SER A 129 -18.75 7.52 11.75
CA SER A 129 -19.67 6.38 11.68
C SER A 129 -21.10 6.93 11.55
N LEU A 130 -21.51 7.24 10.31
CA LEU A 130 -22.80 7.90 10.03
C LEU A 130 -23.98 6.94 9.96
N ASP A 131 -23.73 5.67 9.68
CA ASP A 131 -24.78 4.67 9.52
C ASP A 131 -24.38 3.29 10.05
N HIS A 132 -25.37 2.40 10.15
CA HIS A 132 -25.18 1.03 10.62
C HIS A 132 -24.33 0.19 9.66
N TYR A 133 -24.39 0.45 8.35
CA TYR A 133 -23.59 -0.27 7.35
C TYR A 133 -22.10 -0.04 7.59
N TYR A 134 -21.71 1.20 7.86
CA TYR A 134 -20.34 1.60 8.18
C TYR A 134 -19.82 0.88 9.42
N LYS A 135 -20.61 0.91 10.49
CA LYS A 135 -20.27 0.24 11.75
C LYS A 135 -20.11 -1.27 11.54
N ASN A 136 -21.07 -1.89 10.86
CA ASN A 136 -21.03 -3.33 10.59
C ASN A 136 -19.85 -3.73 9.72
N PHE A 137 -19.53 -2.92 8.71
CA PHE A 137 -18.38 -3.14 7.84
C PHE A 137 -17.09 -3.21 8.63
N TYR A 138 -16.85 -2.24 9.53
CA TYR A 138 -15.67 -2.23 10.39
C TYR A 138 -15.63 -3.42 11.35
N LEU A 139 -16.75 -3.72 12.01
CA LEU A 139 -16.86 -4.84 12.95
C LEU A 139 -16.62 -6.18 12.26
N ALA A 140 -17.21 -6.41 11.10
CA ALA A 140 -17.04 -7.65 10.35
C ALA A 140 -15.56 -7.87 9.95
N ILE A 141 -14.89 -6.83 9.44
CA ILE A 141 -13.47 -6.91 9.09
C ILE A 141 -12.61 -7.18 10.32
N GLN A 142 -12.92 -6.50 11.44
CA GLN A 142 -12.19 -6.69 12.69
C GLN A 142 -12.33 -8.12 13.24
N GLU A 143 -13.54 -8.69 13.19
CA GLU A 143 -13.80 -10.08 13.56
C GLU A 143 -12.99 -11.04 12.69
N GLN A 144 -13.03 -10.87 11.35
CA GLN A 144 -12.29 -11.70 10.41
C GLN A 144 -10.77 -11.64 10.64
N TRP A 145 -10.22 -10.44 10.87
CA TRP A 145 -8.79 -10.27 11.11
C TRP A 145 -8.37 -10.79 12.48
N THR A 146 -9.20 -10.66 13.50
CA THR A 146 -8.92 -11.25 14.83
C THR A 146 -8.90 -12.78 14.77
N ALA A 147 -9.85 -13.37 14.04
CA ALA A 147 -9.90 -14.81 13.85
C ALA A 147 -8.70 -15.34 13.05
N ASN A 148 -8.28 -14.63 11.99
CA ASN A 148 -7.34 -15.13 10.98
C ASN A 148 -5.93 -14.51 11.02
N ARG A 149 -5.64 -13.61 11.96
CA ARG A 149 -4.30 -13.04 12.19
C ARG A 149 -3.87 -13.20 13.65
N THR A 150 -2.58 -13.41 13.86
CA THR A 150 -1.96 -13.54 15.17
C THR A 150 -1.63 -12.14 15.70
N LEU A 151 -2.36 -11.71 16.73
CA LEU A 151 -2.11 -10.43 17.40
C LEU A 151 -0.81 -10.45 18.22
N ARG A 152 -0.12 -9.30 18.27
CA ARG A 152 1.19 -9.15 18.95
C ARG A 152 1.14 -9.34 20.46
N ILE A 153 -0.04 -9.16 21.07
CA ILE A 153 -0.23 -9.15 22.53
C ILE A 153 -0.33 -10.58 23.09
N GLU A 154 -0.72 -11.56 22.26
CA GLU A 154 -0.92 -12.94 22.68
C GLU A 154 0.34 -13.78 22.42
N SER A 155 1.35 -13.61 23.26
CA SER A 155 2.51 -14.50 23.36
C SER A 155 2.19 -15.70 24.25
N THR A 156 1.44 -16.66 23.73
CA THR A 156 1.30 -17.98 24.35
C THR A 156 1.68 -19.07 23.35
N HIS A 157 2.41 -20.05 23.87
CA HIS A 157 3.11 -21.09 23.13
C HIS A 157 2.14 -22.00 22.37
N GLN A 158 2.50 -22.31 21.12
CA GLN A 158 1.75 -23.08 20.11
C GLN A 158 0.68 -22.28 19.34
N LYS A 159 1.10 -21.59 18.27
CA LYS A 159 0.17 -21.05 17.27
C LYS A 159 0.38 -21.77 15.94
N SER A 160 -0.67 -22.45 15.48
CA SER A 160 -0.83 -22.77 14.07
C SER A 160 -0.78 -21.45 13.28
N GLN A 161 -0.02 -21.42 12.20
CA GLN A 161 0.10 -20.24 11.37
C GLN A 161 -1.27 -19.93 10.75
N LYS A 162 -1.80 -18.72 11.01
CA LYS A 162 -3.10 -18.32 10.47
C LYS A 162 -2.94 -17.75 9.05
N SER A 163 -4.05 -17.72 8.30
CA SER A 163 -4.04 -17.38 6.87
C SER A 163 -3.56 -15.95 6.57
N LEU A 164 -3.80 -14.98 7.47
CA LEU A 164 -3.40 -13.58 7.28
C LEU A 164 -2.01 -13.27 7.86
N ASP A 165 -1.35 -14.21 8.56
CA ASP A 165 -0.01 -13.99 9.13
C ASP A 165 1.08 -13.85 8.05
N GLN A 166 0.80 -14.32 6.84
CA GLN A 166 1.71 -14.19 5.70
C GLN A 166 1.72 -12.77 5.11
N ILE A 167 0.65 -11.99 5.29
CA ILE A 167 0.54 -10.64 4.71
C ILE A 167 1.37 -9.67 5.54
N LEU A 168 2.28 -8.95 4.88
CA LEU A 168 2.95 -7.80 5.48
C LEU A 168 1.98 -6.62 5.51
N PHE A 169 1.54 -6.18 6.70
CA PHE A 169 0.60 -5.06 6.83
C PHE A 169 1.30 -3.82 7.37
N LEU A 170 1.52 -2.84 6.51
CA LEU A 170 2.16 -1.57 6.82
C LEU A 170 1.11 -0.46 6.89
N THR A 171 1.24 0.40 7.90
CA THR A 171 0.42 1.60 8.02
C THR A 171 1.31 2.83 8.02
N ILE A 172 0.93 3.84 7.27
CA ILE A 172 1.59 5.13 7.20
C ILE A 172 0.52 6.16 7.47
N GLY A 173 0.66 6.92 8.54
CA GLY A 173 -0.24 8.03 8.83
C GLY A 173 0.51 9.35 8.86
N GLY A 174 -0.25 10.38 9.15
CA GLY A 174 0.26 11.74 9.18
C GLY A 174 0.51 12.25 7.77
N GLY A 175 0.21 13.52 7.62
CA GLY A 175 0.46 14.32 6.44
C GLY A 175 0.22 15.76 6.85
N ILE A 176 1.13 16.67 6.53
CA ILE A 176 1.02 18.07 6.97
C ILE A 176 -0.25 18.78 6.46
N ARG A 177 -0.91 18.19 5.46
CA ARG A 177 -2.16 18.64 4.85
C ARG A 177 -3.32 17.65 5.03
N ASP A 178 -3.09 16.54 5.72
CA ASP A 178 -4.16 15.60 6.01
C ASP A 178 -4.93 16.08 7.24
N THR A 179 -6.06 16.73 6.99
CA THR A 179 -7.00 17.17 8.02
C THR A 179 -8.20 16.24 8.14
N LEU A 180 -8.29 15.21 7.30
CA LEU A 180 -9.45 14.33 7.22
C LEU A 180 -9.28 13.10 8.10
N VAL A 181 -8.07 12.53 8.16
CA VAL A 181 -7.79 11.35 8.99
C VAL A 181 -6.84 11.74 10.11
N GLU A 182 -7.34 11.66 11.33
CA GLU A 182 -6.51 11.89 12.52
C GLU A 182 -5.37 10.86 12.59
N GLU A 183 -4.20 11.29 13.05
CA GLU A 183 -2.99 10.44 13.13
C GLU A 183 -3.23 9.17 13.96
N SER A 184 -4.00 9.27 15.05
CA SER A 184 -4.32 8.15 15.94
C SER A 184 -5.11 7.04 15.24
N LEU A 185 -5.97 7.39 14.28
CA LEU A 185 -6.80 6.47 13.51
C LEU A 185 -6.02 5.70 12.43
N SER A 186 -4.81 6.17 12.08
CA SER A 186 -3.96 5.54 11.07
C SER A 186 -3.17 4.35 11.61
N SER A 187 -3.05 4.21 12.92
CA SER A 187 -2.39 3.07 13.56
C SER A 187 -3.35 1.88 13.64
N SER A 188 -2.82 0.65 13.63
CA SER A 188 -3.65 -0.56 13.72
C SER A 188 -3.03 -1.62 14.61
N VAL A 189 -3.87 -2.28 15.42
CA VAL A 189 -3.50 -3.47 16.21
C VAL A 189 -3.07 -4.65 15.34
N PHE A 190 -3.48 -4.67 14.07
CA PHE A 190 -3.10 -5.70 13.10
C PHE A 190 -1.81 -5.35 12.34
N GLY A 191 -1.34 -4.11 12.41
CA GLY A 191 -0.17 -3.63 11.68
C GLY A 191 1.14 -4.26 12.15
N ASP A 192 1.99 -4.66 11.20
CA ASP A 192 3.35 -5.11 11.48
C ASP A 192 4.29 -3.93 11.78
N LEU A 193 4.07 -2.81 11.09
CA LEU A 193 4.81 -1.58 11.25
C LEU A 193 3.90 -0.37 11.00
N HIS A 194 4.14 0.67 11.78
CA HIS A 194 3.49 1.96 11.64
C HIS A 194 4.54 3.06 11.50
N ALA A 195 4.34 3.98 10.56
CA ALA A 195 5.21 5.13 10.35
C ALA A 195 4.39 6.43 10.29
N MET A 196 4.95 7.52 10.82
CA MET A 196 4.40 8.87 10.74
C MET A 196 5.20 9.71 9.76
N THR A 197 4.54 10.44 8.87
CA THR A 197 5.21 11.40 7.98
C THR A 197 5.28 12.82 8.57
N SER A 198 4.42 13.13 9.53
CA SER A 198 4.44 14.38 10.31
C SER A 198 5.38 14.26 11.51
N ASN A 199 6.25 15.25 11.69
CA ASN A 199 7.12 15.32 12.86
C ASN A 199 6.43 16.11 13.98
N TRP A 200 5.63 15.43 14.80
CA TRP A 200 4.90 16.06 15.92
C TRP A 200 5.83 16.70 16.97
N ALA A 201 7.09 16.25 17.07
CA ALA A 201 8.09 16.82 17.97
C ALA A 201 8.36 18.32 17.69
N ILE A 202 8.29 18.75 16.42
CA ILE A 202 8.53 20.16 16.03
C ILE A 202 7.36 21.08 16.41
N ARG A 203 6.12 20.56 16.48
CA ARG A 203 4.93 21.37 16.84
C ARG A 203 4.85 21.69 18.34
N ARG A 204 5.23 20.77 19.23
CA ARG A 204 5.34 21.11 20.67
C ARG A 204 6.50 22.06 20.93
N GLU A 205 7.61 21.88 20.24
CA GLU A 205 8.76 22.78 20.37
C GLU A 205 8.43 24.21 19.92
N SER A 206 7.61 24.40 18.88
CA SER A 206 7.21 25.74 18.40
C SER A 206 6.16 26.42 19.29
N SER A 207 5.33 25.66 20.02
CA SER A 207 4.45 26.22 21.06
C SER A 207 5.18 26.43 22.40
N ALA A 208 6.31 25.75 22.64
CA ALA A 208 7.14 25.91 23.82
C ALA A 208 8.34 26.88 23.63
N ARG A 209 8.70 27.23 22.39
CA ARG A 209 9.86 28.10 22.05
C ARG A 209 9.64 29.60 22.21
N SER A 210 8.58 30.06 22.86
CA SER A 210 8.61 31.42 23.41
C SER A 210 9.49 31.55 24.67
N ARG A 211 10.01 30.43 25.21
CA ARG A 211 10.94 30.43 26.36
C ARG A 211 11.97 29.29 26.29
N ALA A 212 12.99 29.41 25.45
CA ALA A 212 14.32 28.84 25.73
C ALA A 212 15.30 29.16 24.60
N THR A 213 16.42 29.76 24.99
CA THR A 213 17.58 30.10 24.17
C THR A 213 18.35 28.88 23.67
N SER A 214 18.82 28.96 22.42
CA SER A 214 20.09 28.43 21.91
C SER A 214 20.43 26.94 22.17
N GLY A 215 20.11 26.10 21.19
CA GLY A 215 20.71 24.77 21.02
C GLY A 215 20.50 24.28 19.59
N ARG A 216 21.49 24.46 18.72
CA ARG A 216 21.44 24.15 17.29
C ARG A 216 21.93 22.70 17.10
N THR A 217 21.03 21.78 16.79
CA THR A 217 21.39 20.47 16.23
C THR A 217 20.75 20.32 14.86
N ASN A 218 21.60 20.25 13.83
CA ASN A 218 21.22 20.05 12.44
C ASN A 218 20.87 18.58 12.20
N CYS A 219 19.67 18.31 11.69
CA CYS A 219 19.35 17.05 10.99
C CYS A 219 18.66 17.36 9.67
N PRO A 220 19.39 17.46 8.54
CA PRO A 220 18.79 17.39 7.21
C PRO A 220 18.97 15.97 6.66
N ARG A 221 17.87 15.24 6.44
CA ARG A 221 17.63 14.27 5.35
C ARG A 221 16.48 13.34 5.70
N LEU A 222 15.41 13.45 4.92
CA LEU A 222 14.32 12.48 4.87
C LEU A 222 14.83 11.21 4.17
N SER A 223 15.57 10.38 4.89
CA SER A 223 15.85 9.01 4.49
C SER A 223 14.67 8.15 4.94
N LEU A 224 13.78 7.79 4.01
CA LEU A 224 12.97 6.59 4.22
C LEU A 224 13.96 5.44 4.39
N PHE A 225 14.12 5.00 5.64
CA PHE A 225 14.93 3.86 6.07
C PHE A 225 16.45 3.98 5.94
N ARG A 226 17.07 4.74 6.87
CA ARG A 226 18.42 4.39 7.37
C ARG A 226 18.47 4.59 8.89
N CYS A 227 18.18 3.53 9.65
CA CYS A 227 18.40 3.51 11.10
C CYS A 227 19.82 2.98 11.36
N THR A 228 20.72 3.84 11.82
CA THR A 228 22.10 3.47 12.21
C THR A 228 22.30 3.46 13.74
N SER A 229 21.24 3.26 14.52
CA SER A 229 21.37 3.02 15.97
C SER A 229 21.20 1.54 16.32
N PRO A 230 22.00 0.99 17.26
CA PRO A 230 21.84 -0.39 17.69
C PRO A 230 20.53 -0.52 18.49
N PHE A 231 19.54 -1.20 17.91
CA PHE A 231 18.27 -1.47 18.58
C PHE A 231 18.31 -2.80 19.36
N PRO A 232 17.54 -2.92 20.47
CA PRO A 232 17.50 -4.11 21.31
C PRO A 232 17.12 -5.36 20.51
N THR A 233 17.74 -6.49 20.89
CA THR A 233 17.85 -7.74 20.13
C THR A 233 16.53 -8.41 19.73
N SER A 234 15.39 -8.10 20.37
CA SER A 234 14.07 -8.65 20.01
C SER A 234 13.37 -7.90 18.86
N PHE A 235 13.75 -6.64 18.59
CA PHE A 235 13.19 -5.81 17.51
C PHE A 235 13.83 -6.13 16.14
N SER A 236 15.01 -6.76 16.16
CA SER A 236 15.87 -7.05 15.00
C SER A 236 15.28 -8.06 14.01
N THR A 237 14.63 -9.11 14.48
CA THR A 237 14.29 -10.28 13.64
C THR A 237 13.14 -10.00 12.66
N ARG A 238 12.15 -9.19 13.06
CA ARG A 238 10.99 -8.85 12.23
C ARG A 238 11.25 -7.69 11.29
N LEU A 239 11.97 -6.64 11.71
CA LEU A 239 12.41 -5.60 10.78
C LEU A 239 13.29 -6.24 9.70
N ALA A 240 14.21 -7.14 10.07
CA ALA A 240 14.97 -7.93 9.10
C ALA A 240 14.09 -8.86 8.24
N ALA A 241 12.95 -9.34 8.73
CA ALA A 241 12.00 -10.12 7.91
C ALA A 241 11.22 -9.23 6.94
N VAL A 242 10.81 -8.03 7.36
CA VAL A 242 10.21 -6.99 6.52
C VAL A 242 11.18 -6.57 5.44
N TYR A 243 12.42 -6.20 5.81
CA TYR A 243 13.49 -5.91 4.86
C TYR A 243 13.74 -7.09 3.93
N ARG A 244 13.87 -8.33 4.42
CA ARG A 244 14.06 -9.51 3.55
C ARG A 244 12.87 -9.83 2.64
N ARG A 245 11.65 -9.39 2.97
CA ARG A 245 10.47 -9.55 2.12
C ARG A 245 10.42 -8.47 1.05
N LEU A 246 10.64 -7.21 1.44
CA LEU A 246 10.80 -6.10 0.51
C LEU A 246 11.98 -6.37 -0.45
N ASP A 247 13.13 -6.78 0.06
CA ASP A 247 14.30 -7.14 -0.75
C ASP A 247 14.02 -8.31 -1.69
N ARG A 248 13.20 -9.29 -1.28
CA ARG A 248 12.75 -10.38 -2.16
C ARG A 248 11.78 -9.93 -3.25
N LEU A 249 10.94 -8.92 -3.00
CA LEU A 249 10.11 -8.31 -4.04
C LEU A 249 10.97 -7.57 -5.08
N PHE A 250 12.08 -6.96 -4.65
CA PHE A 250 12.88 -6.05 -5.48
C PHE A 250 14.19 -6.62 -6.05
N LYS A 251 14.68 -7.78 -5.56
CA LYS A 251 15.98 -8.39 -5.95
C LYS A 251 15.95 -9.85 -6.41
N GLN A 252 14.79 -10.46 -6.67
CA GLN A 252 14.77 -11.89 -7.03
C GLN A 252 15.53 -12.18 -8.34
N PRO A 253 16.38 -13.22 -8.38
CA PRO A 253 17.07 -13.64 -9.59
C PRO A 253 16.13 -14.52 -10.43
N THR A 254 15.58 -13.99 -11.50
CA THR A 254 15.04 -14.85 -12.56
C THR A 254 16.21 -15.31 -13.44
N ARG A 255 16.57 -16.59 -13.37
CA ARG A 255 17.33 -17.24 -14.45
C ARG A 255 16.42 -17.26 -15.69
N VAL A 256 16.42 -16.18 -16.45
CA VAL A 256 15.96 -16.18 -17.83
C VAL A 256 17.22 -16.04 -18.67
N ALA A 257 17.54 -17.10 -19.40
CA ALA A 257 18.54 -17.04 -20.46
C ALA A 257 17.99 -16.10 -21.54
N GLY A 258 18.71 -15.00 -21.80
CA GLY A 258 18.25 -13.91 -22.66
C GLY A 258 18.17 -12.59 -21.90
N ALA A 259 19.32 -12.13 -21.39
CA ALA A 259 19.45 -10.75 -20.97
C ALA A 259 19.40 -9.88 -22.23
N HIS A 260 18.27 -9.22 -22.47
CA HIS A 260 18.31 -7.99 -23.24
C HIS A 260 18.91 -6.95 -22.32
N ASP A 261 20.15 -6.58 -22.61
CA ASP A 261 20.76 -5.36 -22.09
C ASP A 261 19.77 -4.21 -22.33
N MET A 262 19.50 -3.42 -21.27
CA MET A 262 18.85 -2.14 -21.42
C MET A 262 19.81 -1.24 -22.20
N GLU A 263 19.75 -1.35 -23.53
CA GLU A 263 20.43 -0.43 -24.43
C GLU A 263 19.88 0.99 -24.22
N ASP A 264 20.85 1.89 -24.25
CA ASP A 264 20.80 3.32 -24.11
C ASP A 264 19.72 3.96 -25.01
N GLY A 265 18.86 4.81 -24.42
CA GLY A 265 18.11 5.82 -25.17
C GLY A 265 16.67 5.53 -25.62
N SER A 266 15.78 5.02 -24.75
CA SER A 266 14.33 5.17 -24.98
C SER A 266 13.63 5.77 -23.77
N ASP A 267 12.71 6.69 -24.05
CA ASP A 267 12.09 7.63 -23.12
C ASP A 267 11.58 6.99 -21.81
N GLU A 268 11.75 7.72 -20.70
CA GLU A 268 11.26 7.34 -19.38
C GLU A 268 9.72 7.16 -19.42
N HIS A 269 9.26 5.91 -19.27
CA HIS A 269 7.85 5.56 -19.44
C HIS A 269 7.26 4.92 -18.17
N LEU A 270 6.36 5.65 -17.51
CA LEU A 270 5.55 5.09 -16.42
C LEU A 270 4.39 4.30 -17.01
N GLN A 271 4.37 2.98 -16.75
CA GLN A 271 3.23 2.13 -17.11
C GLN A 271 2.19 2.16 -15.99
N MET A 272 1.06 2.81 -16.24
CA MET A 272 -0.08 2.85 -15.32
C MET A 272 -1.36 2.47 -16.06
N PHE A 273 -2.11 1.52 -15.48
CA PHE A 273 -3.30 0.95 -16.10
C PHE A 273 -4.54 1.24 -15.25
N ASN A 274 -5.57 1.83 -15.87
CA ASN A 274 -6.88 1.99 -15.25
C ASN A 274 -7.79 0.80 -15.60
N ILE A 275 -8.63 0.38 -14.66
CA ILE A 275 -9.69 -0.63 -14.89
C ILE A 275 -11.01 0.14 -14.96
N ASP A 276 -11.62 0.19 -16.14
CA ASP A 276 -12.89 0.89 -16.40
C ASP A 276 -14.07 -0.10 -16.48
N ASP A 277 -15.26 0.36 -16.09
CA ASP A 277 -16.49 -0.43 -15.90
C ASP A 277 -17.49 -0.17 -17.06
N SER A 278 -16.99 0.08 -18.27
CA SER A 278 -17.83 0.44 -19.41
C SER A 278 -18.81 -0.68 -19.79
N ALA A 279 -20.10 -0.37 -19.72
CA ALA A 279 -21.27 -1.25 -19.83
C ALA A 279 -21.48 -1.92 -21.21
N ASN A 280 -20.52 -2.73 -21.66
CA ASN A 280 -20.73 -3.69 -22.75
C ASN A 280 -20.19 -5.05 -22.31
N GLU A 281 -20.92 -6.13 -22.63
CA GLU A 281 -20.60 -7.53 -22.32
C GLU A 281 -19.32 -8.08 -22.98
N THR A 282 -18.38 -7.20 -23.31
CA THR A 282 -16.97 -7.48 -23.55
C THR A 282 -16.14 -6.66 -22.56
N MET A 283 -15.88 -7.23 -21.37
CA MET A 283 -15.01 -6.66 -20.33
C MET A 283 -13.54 -6.55 -20.81
N SER A 284 -13.27 -5.54 -21.63
CA SER A 284 -11.96 -5.09 -22.10
C SER A 284 -12.07 -3.57 -22.19
N GLU A 285 -11.28 -2.78 -21.46
CA GLU A 285 -9.83 -2.66 -21.64
C GLU A 285 -9.19 -2.12 -20.35
N CYS A 286 -8.03 -2.68 -19.97
CA CYS A 286 -7.10 -1.91 -19.16
C CYS A 286 -6.63 -0.74 -20.03
N VAL A 287 -7.16 0.46 -19.83
CA VAL A 287 -6.71 1.65 -20.55
C VAL A 287 -5.34 2.03 -19.99
N GLY A 288 -4.31 1.40 -20.53
CA GLY A 288 -2.91 1.68 -20.24
C GLY A 288 -2.51 2.98 -20.90
N GLY A 289 -2.14 3.97 -20.09
CA GLY A 289 -1.44 5.15 -20.58
C GLY A 289 0.06 4.97 -20.31
N ILE A 290 0.88 5.12 -21.34
CA ILE A 290 2.29 5.46 -21.13
C ILE A 290 2.29 6.93 -20.73
N TYR A 291 2.51 7.22 -19.45
CA TYR A 291 2.59 8.59 -18.99
C TYR A 291 4.06 9.05 -19.06
N PRO A 292 4.37 10.11 -19.81
CA PRO A 292 5.69 10.71 -19.77
C PRO A 292 5.96 11.21 -18.35
N THR A 293 7.14 10.91 -17.81
CA THR A 293 7.67 11.50 -16.58
C THR A 293 8.10 12.94 -16.87
N ASP A 294 7.15 13.80 -17.24
CA ASP A 294 7.50 15.19 -17.55
C ASP A 294 8.01 15.87 -16.28
N THR A 295 9.33 16.04 -16.21
CA THR A 295 10.06 16.74 -15.15
C THR A 295 10.15 18.23 -15.43
N SER A 296 9.36 18.75 -16.39
CA SER A 296 9.33 20.15 -16.74
C SER A 296 7.92 20.74 -16.70
N ARG A 297 7.56 21.36 -15.56
CA ARG A 297 7.12 22.77 -15.48
C ARG A 297 6.55 23.12 -14.09
N GLU A 298 7.20 24.15 -13.55
CA GLU A 298 6.90 25.12 -12.47
C GLU A 298 5.58 25.02 -11.69
#